data_AF-A0A2D9I0P8-F1
#
_entry.id   AF-A0A2D9I0P8-F1
#
_cell.length_a   1.000
_cell.length_b   1.000
_cell.length_c   1.000
_cell.angle_alpha   90.00
_cell.angle_beta   90.00
_cell.angle_gamma   90.00
#
_symmetry.space_group_name_H-M   'P 1'
#
loop_
_entity.id
_entity.type
_entity.pdbx_description
1 polymer ?
#
loop_
_entity_poly.entity_id
_entity_poly.type
_entity_poly.pdbx_seq_one_letter_code
_entity_poly.pdbx_strand_id
1 'polypeptide(L)' 'MGFSSSAPTPPPVVPAEPLPEKDPTLEERDRRVEELERRRRGRSGTVETGFRGVLTPASTSGATKPGKTYLGE' A
#
# COMPACT_ATOMS: atom_id res chain seq x y z
N MET A 1 37.77 -46.55 -35.17
CA MET A 1 36.95 -46.61 -33.95
C MET A 1 37.53 -45.65 -32.93
N GLY A 2 36.70 -44.74 -32.38
CA GLY A 2 37.00 -43.96 -31.17
C GLY A 2 37.50 -42.52 -31.39
N PHE A 3 36.62 -41.53 -31.27
CA PHE A 3 36.98 -40.13 -31.01
C PHE A 3 36.66 -39.84 -29.55
N SER A 4 37.69 -39.72 -28.70
CA SER A 4 37.52 -39.44 -27.27
C SER A 4 37.26 -37.96 -27.08
N SER A 5 35.99 -37.56 -27.06
CA SER A 5 35.59 -36.18 -26.74
C SER A 5 35.59 -36.01 -25.22
N SER A 6 36.63 -35.37 -24.68
CA SER A 6 36.68 -34.95 -23.28
C SER A 6 35.76 -33.75 -23.10
N ALA A 7 34.72 -33.91 -22.28
CA ALA A 7 33.85 -32.80 -21.90
C ALA A 7 34.62 -31.82 -21.00
N PRO A 8 34.47 -30.49 -21.20
CA PRO A 8 35.14 -29.49 -20.38
C PRO A 8 34.65 -29.55 -18.92
N THR A 9 35.57 -29.36 -17.98
CA THR A 9 35.28 -29.38 -16.54
C THR A 9 34.35 -28.20 -16.17
N PRO A 10 33.27 -28.44 -15.40
CA PRO A 10 32.38 -27.37 -14.98
C PRO A 10 33.09 -26.40 -14.01
N PRO A 11 32.75 -25.10 -14.04
CA PRO A 11 33.34 -24.12 -13.14
C PRO A 11 32.96 -24.41 -11.67
N PRO A 12 33.80 -23.98 -10.70
CA PRO A 12 33.51 -24.16 -9.29
C PRO A 12 32.26 -23.37 -8.90
N VAL A 13 31.36 -24.02 -8.17
CA VAL A 13 30.16 -23.39 -7.62
C VAL A 13 30.58 -22.47 -6.47
N VAL A 14 30.43 -21.17 -6.67
CA VAL A 14 30.58 -20.18 -5.59
C VAL A 14 29.36 -20.22 -4.66
N PRO A 15 29.54 -20.22 -3.33
CA PRO A 15 28.43 -20.08 -2.40
C PRO A 15 27.70 -18.76 -2.65
N ALA A 16 26.37 -18.83 -2.80
CA ALA A 16 25.55 -17.64 -2.90
C ALA A 16 25.56 -16.89 -1.56
N GLU A 17 25.79 -15.58 -1.60
CA GLU A 17 25.66 -14.73 -0.41
C GLU A 17 24.20 -14.70 0.06
N PRO A 18 23.95 -14.69 1.38
CA PRO A 18 22.60 -14.57 1.91
C PRO A 18 22.02 -13.20 1.52
N LEU A 19 20.77 -13.21 1.04
CA LEU A 19 20.04 -11.97 0.74
C LEU A 19 19.89 -11.14 2.04
N PRO A 20 20.02 -9.81 1.95
CA PRO A 20 19.80 -8.95 3.11
C PRO A 20 18.36 -9.14 3.62
N GLU A 21 18.24 -9.39 4.91
CA GLU A 21 16.94 -9.45 5.61
C GLU A 21 16.22 -8.12 5.39
N LYS A 22 14.96 -8.19 4.91
CA LYS A 22 14.12 -7.00 4.77
C LYS A 22 13.83 -6.43 6.14
N ASP A 23 14.07 -5.13 6.30
CA ASP A 23 13.81 -4.41 7.54
C ASP A 23 12.29 -4.47 7.83
N PRO A 24 11.86 -5.10 8.95
CA PRO A 24 10.45 -5.28 9.27
C PRO A 24 9.69 -3.95 9.40
N THR A 25 10.42 -2.86 9.73
CA THR A 25 9.82 -1.53 9.85
C THR A 25 9.35 -0.95 8.52
N LEU A 26 9.95 -1.38 7.40
CA LEU A 26 9.53 -0.97 6.06
C LEU A 26 8.27 -1.71 5.63
N GLU A 27 8.17 -3.00 5.94
CA GLU A 27 6.98 -3.80 5.63
C GLU A 27 5.73 -3.31 6.36
N GLU A 28 5.87 -2.91 7.63
CA GLU A 28 4.78 -2.32 8.40
C GLU A 28 4.30 -0.98 7.83
N ARG A 29 5.24 -0.16 7.36
CA ARG A 29 4.93 1.12 6.70
C ARG A 29 4.19 0.90 5.39
N ASP A 30 4.65 -0.03 4.57
CA ASP A 30 4.03 -0.34 3.28
C ASP A 30 2.61 -0.88 3.48
N ARG A 31 2.41 -1.82 4.42
CA ARG A 31 1.07 -2.33 4.78
C ARG A 31 0.13 -1.22 5.22
N ARG A 32 0.63 -0.27 6.03
CA ARG A 32 -0.16 0.87 6.50
C ARG A 32 -0.55 1.80 5.34
N VAL A 33 0.35 2.07 4.40
CA VAL A 33 0.07 2.90 3.22
C VAL A 33 -1.00 2.23 2.35
N GLU A 34 -0.84 0.94 2.05
CA GLU A 34 -1.79 0.20 1.22
C GLU A 34 -3.20 0.18 1.83
N GLU A 35 -3.30 0.02 3.15
CA GLU A 35 -4.57 0.09 3.86
C GLU A 35 -5.23 1.48 3.75
N LEU A 36 -4.44 2.54 3.88
CA LEU A 36 -4.94 3.92 3.72
C LEU A 36 -5.46 4.17 2.29
N GLU A 37 -4.75 3.69 1.27
CA GLU A 37 -5.17 3.83 -0.12
C GLU A 37 -6.48 3.09 -0.42
N ARG A 38 -6.63 1.86 0.10
CA ARG A 38 -7.86 1.08 -0.01
C ARG A 38 -9.06 1.81 0.60
N ARG A 39 -8.87 2.39 1.79
CA ARG A 39 -9.89 3.20 2.47
C ARG A 39 -10.25 4.47 1.69
N ARG A 40 -9.27 5.10 1.01
CA ARG A 40 -9.50 6.28 0.15
C ARG A 40 -10.28 5.94 -1.11
N ARG A 41 -9.99 4.81 -1.76
CA ARG A 41 -10.64 4.39 -3.01
C ARG A 41 -12.16 4.30 -2.88
N GLY A 42 -12.65 3.71 -1.78
CA GLY A 42 -14.10 3.61 -1.52
C GLY A 42 -14.77 4.94 -1.13
N ARG A 43 -14.00 6.01 -0.91
CA ARG A 43 -14.48 7.36 -0.55
C ARG A 43 -14.32 8.38 -1.68
N SER A 44 -13.62 7.99 -2.75
CA SER A 44 -13.47 8.75 -3.99
C SER A 44 -14.85 9.17 -4.52
N GLY A 45 -15.15 10.47 -4.52
CA GLY A 45 -16.41 11.02 -5.00
C GLY A 45 -17.45 11.36 -3.92
N THR A 46 -17.29 10.88 -2.68
CA THR A 46 -18.20 11.18 -1.55
C THR A 46 -17.58 12.14 -0.55
N VAL A 47 -16.26 12.06 -0.34
CA VAL A 47 -15.52 12.91 0.60
C VAL A 47 -14.17 13.28 -0.03
N GLU A 48 -13.91 14.58 -0.17
CA GLU A 48 -12.61 15.06 -0.64
C GLU A 48 -11.58 14.84 0.48
N THR A 49 -10.56 14.02 0.22
CA THR A 49 -9.54 13.67 1.23
C THR A 49 -8.13 13.80 0.65
N GLY A 50 -7.20 14.29 1.47
CA GLY A 50 -5.78 14.49 1.13
C GLY A 50 -4.84 13.79 2.11
N PHE A 51 -3.53 14.10 2.02
CA PHE A 51 -2.50 13.46 2.84
C PHE A 51 -2.72 13.63 4.35
N ARG A 52 -3.16 14.82 4.78
CA ARG A 52 -3.36 15.16 6.20
C ARG A 52 -4.76 14.88 6.74
N GLY A 53 -5.71 14.42 5.92
CA GLY A 53 -7.09 14.17 6.36
C GLY A 53 -8.13 14.56 5.32
N VAL A 54 -9.33 14.94 5.79
CA VAL A 54 -10.44 15.40 4.94
C VAL A 54 -10.19 16.85 4.52
N LEU A 55 -10.29 17.15 3.23
CA LEU A 55 -10.10 18.49 2.67
C LEU A 55 -11.38 19.32 2.78
N THR A 56 -12.53 18.73 2.49
CA THR A 56 -13.84 19.35 2.70
C THR A 56 -14.73 18.36 3.46
N PRO A 57 -15.18 18.70 4.68
CA PRO A 57 -16.19 17.88 5.35
C PRO A 57 -17.47 17.97 4.52
N ALA A 58 -18.10 16.82 4.24
CA ALA A 58 -19.32 16.70 3.42
C ALA A 58 -20.53 17.55 3.90
N SER A 59 -20.38 18.31 5.00
CA SER A 59 -21.41 19.19 5.55
C SER A 59 -21.42 20.61 4.96
N THR A 60 -20.45 21.00 4.13
CA THR A 60 -20.39 22.39 3.60
C THR A 60 -20.87 22.55 2.16
N SER A 61 -21.14 21.46 1.44
CA SER A 61 -21.79 21.54 0.12
C SER A 61 -23.32 21.53 0.27
N GLY A 62 -23.90 22.70 0.56
CA GLY A 62 -25.29 22.99 0.21
C GLY A 62 -26.38 22.38 1.09
N ALA A 63 -26.46 22.82 2.34
CA ALA A 63 -27.70 23.15 3.08
C ALA A 63 -27.36 23.14 4.57
N THR A 64 -27.22 24.32 5.17
CA THR A 64 -27.44 24.52 6.61
C THR A 64 -28.88 24.07 6.88
N LYS A 65 -29.07 22.79 7.23
CA LYS A 65 -30.36 22.31 7.71
C LYS A 65 -30.67 23.12 8.99
N PRO A 66 -31.84 23.75 9.12
CA PRO A 66 -32.20 24.43 10.35
C PRO A 66 -32.09 23.41 11.48
N GLY A 67 -31.43 23.81 12.58
CA GLY A 67 -31.15 22.94 13.71
C GLY A 67 -32.41 22.19 14.12
N LYS A 68 -32.29 20.87 14.32
CA LYS A 68 -33.40 20.07 14.83
C LYS A 68 -33.76 20.62 16.22
N THR A 69 -34.91 21.26 16.34
CA THR A 69 -35.53 21.46 17.65
C THR A 69 -36.03 20.12 18.14
N TYR A 70 -35.86 19.84 19.43
CA TYR A 70 -36.43 18.65 20.05
C TYR A 70 -37.94 18.66 19.82
N LEU A 71 -38.49 17.56 19.31
CA LEU A 71 -39.93 17.42 19.14
C LEU A 71 -40.54 17.22 20.53
N GLY A 72 -41.09 18.28 21.12
CA GLY A 72 -41.82 18.20 22.39
C GLY A 72 -41.67 19.34 23.38
N GLU A 73 -41.11 20.50 23.00
CA GLU A 73 -41.22 21.74 23.79
C GLU A 73 -42.22 22.70 23.13
#